data_AF-A0A814TQP8-F1
#
_entry.id   AF-A0A814TQP8-F1
#
_cell.length_a   1.000
_cell.length_b   1.000
_cell.length_c   1.000
_cell.angle_alpha   90.00
_cell.angle_beta   90.00
_cell.angle_gamma   90.00
#
_symmetry.space_group_name_H-M   'P 1'
#
loop_
_entity.id
_entity.type
_entity.pdbx_description
1 polymer ?
#
loop_
_entity_poly.entity_id
_entity_poly.type
_entity_poly.pdbx_seq_one_letter_code
_entity_poly.pdbx_strand_id
1 'polypeptide(L)' 'NFARYYHTASVLGNGTVLVAGGIVYSGFLNSAELY' A
#
# COMPACT_ATOMS: atom_id res chain seq x y z
N ASN A 1 9.95 9.09 -0.85
CA ASN A 1 9.32 8.00 -1.61
C ASN A 1 10.16 6.75 -1.44
N PHE A 2 9.90 5.95 -0.41
CA PHE A 2 10.58 4.65 -0.25
C PHE A 2 9.84 3.63 -1.12
N ALA A 3 10.56 2.90 -1.97
CA ALA A 3 9.92 1.90 -2.83
C ALA A 3 9.30 0.79 -1.95
N ARG A 4 8.00 0.55 -2.14
CA ARG A 4 7.26 -0.53 -1.51
C ARG A 4 7.03 -1.65 -2.51
N TYR A 5 7.22 -2.89 -2.07
CA TYR A 5 7.07 -4.08 -2.91
C TYR A 5 6.01 -5.02 -2.31
N TYR A 6 5.42 -5.88 -3.15
CA TYR A 6 4.45 -6.91 -2.70
C TYR A 6 3.30 -6.37 -1.83
N HIS A 7 2.85 -5.15 -2.11
CA HIS A 7 1.68 -4.55 -1.46
C HIS A 7 0.40 -5.00 -2.18
N THR A 8 -0.74 -4.86 -1.50
CA THR A 8 -2.06 -5.03 -2.14
C THR A 8 -2.61 -3.66 -2.51
N ALA A 9 -3.06 -3.50 -3.75
CA ALA A 9 -3.77 -2.31 -4.22
C ALA A 9 -5.20 -2.69 -4.61
N SER A 10 -6.18 -1.91 -4.16
CA SER A 10 -7.60 -2.12 -4.49
C SER A 10 -8.30 -0.79 -4.76
N VAL A 11 -9.06 -0.73 -5.84
CA VAL A 11 -9.88 0.44 -6.19
C VAL A 11 -11.19 0.37 -5.40
N LEU A 12 -11.54 1.46 -4.73
CA LEU A 12 -12.78 1.59 -3.97
C LEU A 12 -13.89 2.18 -4.85
N GLY A 13 -15.15 2.02 -4.44
CA GLY A 13 -16.31 2.46 -5.23
C GLY A 13 -16.39 3.97 -5.49
N ASN A 14 -15.62 4.77 -4.76
CA ASN A 14 -15.49 6.22 -4.96
C ASN A 14 -14.32 6.61 -5.89
N GLY A 15 -13.59 5.65 -6.45
CA GLY A 15 -12.46 5.88 -7.35
C GLY A 15 -11.10 6.05 -6.67
N THR A 16 -11.03 6.06 -5.34
CA THR A 16 -9.76 6.08 -4.60
C THR A 16 -9.09 4.70 -4.59
N VAL A 17 -7.77 4.66 -4.45
CA VAL A 17 -6.98 3.44 -4.38
C VAL A 17 -6.49 3.21 -2.95
N LEU A 18 -6.93 2.11 -2.34
CA LEU A 18 -6.38 1.62 -1.09
C LEU A 18 -5.12 0.80 -1.36
N VAL A 19 -4.00 1.22 -0.80
CA VAL A 19 -2.74 0.48 -0.80
C VAL A 19 -2.46 -0.01 0.61
N ALA A 20 -2.48 -1.33 0.82
CA ALA A 20 -2.29 -1.94 2.14
C ALA A 20 -1.04 -2.85 2.17
N GLY A 21 -0.29 -2.75 3.27
CA GLY A 21 0.87 -3.58 3.56
C GLY A 21 2.01 -3.43 2.55
N GLY A 22 2.78 -4.49 2.40
CA GLY A 22 3.96 -4.57 1.53
C GLY A 22 5.26 -4.66 2.31
N ILE A 23 6.36 -4.65 1.56
CA ILE A 23 7.73 -4.83 2.06
C ILE A 23 8.53 -3.59 1.68
N VAL A 24 9.22 -3.02 2.65
CA VAL A 24 10.24 -1.99 2.49
C VAL A 24 11.58 -2.50 3.01
N TYR A 25 12.65 -1.72 2.85
CA TYR A 25 13.98 -2.09 3.34
C TYR A 25 14.01 -2.45 4.84
N SER A 26 13.19 -1.78 5.65
CA SER A 26 13.12 -2.01 7.10
C SER A 26 12.18 -3.17 7.50
N GLY A 27 11.55 -3.87 6.55
CA GLY A 27 10.67 -5.02 6.82
C GLY A 27 9.24 -4.87 6.27
N PHE A 28 8.31 -5.59 6.89
CA PHE A 28 6.90 -5.61 6.51
C PHE A 28 6.16 -4.37 7.03
N LEU A 29 5.30 -3.80 6.19
CA LEU A 29 4.42 -2.70 6.56
C LEU A 29 3.13 -3.24 7.18
N ASN A 30 2.74 -2.66 8.31
CA ASN A 30 1.44 -2.87 8.95
C ASN A 30 0.60 -1.58 8.89
N SER A 31 0.64 -0.92 7.73
CA SER A 31 -0.05 0.34 7.44
C SER A 31 -0.78 0.26 6.10
N ALA A 32 -1.71 1.19 5.89
CA ALA A 32 -2.39 1.39 4.63
C ALA A 32 -2.52 2.89 4.32
N GLU A 33 -2.56 3.22 3.04
CA GLU A 33 -2.68 4.59 2.53
C GLU A 33 -3.73 4.63 1.42
N LEU A 34 -4.42 5.77 1.29
CA LEU A 34 -5.38 6.04 0.22
C LEU A 34 -4.76 7.02 -0.79
N TYR A 35 -5.00 6.77 -2.07
CA TYR A 35 -4.62 7.62 -3.20
C TYR A 35 -5.84 8.03 -4.02
#